data_AF-A0A9Q1H1R4-F1
#
_entry.id   AF-A0A9Q1H1R4-F1
#
_cell.length_a   1.000
_cell.length_b   1.000
_cell.length_c   1.000
_cell.angle_alpha   90.00
_cell.angle_beta   90.00
_cell.angle_gamma   90.00
#
_symmetry.space_group_name_H-M   'P 1'
#
loop_
_entity.id
_entity.type
_entity.pdbx_description
1 polymer ?
#
loop_
_entity_poly.entity_id
_entity_poly.type
_entity_poly.pdbx_seq_one_letter_code
_entity_poly.pdbx_strand_id
1 'polypeptide(L)'
;MIFRYKEECSYILSASGNNNEPVCYLKTKLDDTNTQITKIDCAEAGNFHWSQVKRFETRSAVSMTELMVENDGIRAPSTSSQTGKHQYQDDSEISPSTAPQDTSKRETEIRYEDTEETSSNSPYLMSMAATEVNQAPSTGAETSSMMDQGDTDCTSHVVAEQRKGTFRFSGAVHYYAFTFLPIENFEKALTAAVEIYIASSSSVTVHGTIFFPFQSTANISFTLAYGQDDVWELPLTIVPRESDINSKISTTIVVETDEKVTVVGHQRCQGSYNRATAFRVRDVASLGTEYLLLAYRAIGITQAGIVALNDGTSVRINGSLQNLDKYEAFYFGGLYDVTGTNVTSNQPVSVLVGNQGDKIPSTLIGHDADYEHLEPRHYSWGQRFLVPPFPLVQTLHYEYTVRIVAKYDGTNVTLSTKDSNQTHVYVMQGNVITRFVDSRNVLEITSSKPILVAKFLTGVNTLYSMVFIPPVNSLSAKSVVIRVLESTESAFINVWLTEGNEPTAISFSGSVAGTWEFIHNDTNGNSIVQMSLTENVTTYTLHSNGNFGIAAVIYGKCHNSYYTNLLP
;
A
#
# COMPACT_ATOMS: atom_id res chain seq x y z
N MET A 1 42.50 -16.02 5.26
CA MET A 1 42.01 -14.70 5.72
C MET A 1 41.44 -14.01 4.50
N ILE A 2 40.12 -13.89 4.39
CA ILE A 2 39.43 -13.35 3.22
C ILE A 2 39.17 -11.86 3.46
N PHE A 3 39.77 -10.98 2.66
CA PHE A 3 39.47 -9.56 2.70
C PHE A 3 38.16 -9.30 1.95
N ARG A 4 37.13 -8.80 2.65
CA ARG A 4 35.98 -8.17 2.01
C ARG A 4 36.39 -6.76 1.59
N TYR A 5 36.21 -6.41 0.32
CA TYR A 5 36.17 -5.02 -0.08
C TYR A 5 34.85 -4.41 0.40
N LYS A 6 34.92 -3.19 0.96
CA LYS A 6 33.76 -2.35 1.30
C LYS A 6 33.68 -1.33 0.16
N GLU A 7 32.59 -1.32 -0.60
CA GLU A 7 32.41 -0.34 -1.68
C GLU A 7 32.13 1.04 -1.08
N GLU A 8 32.95 2.03 -1.41
CA GLU A 8 32.80 3.41 -0.95
C GLU A 8 32.02 4.22 -1.99
N CYS A 9 30.81 4.63 -1.62
CA CYS A 9 29.97 5.45 -2.50
C CYS A 9 30.53 6.88 -2.62
N SER A 10 30.83 7.30 -3.84
CA SER A 10 31.12 8.70 -4.19
C SER A 10 30.07 9.21 -5.17
N TYR A 11 29.62 10.45 -5.00
CA TYR A 11 28.61 11.07 -5.85
C TYR A 11 29.09 12.43 -6.36
N ILE A 12 28.69 12.77 -7.59
CA ILE A 12 28.98 14.07 -8.21
C ILE A 12 27.80 15.00 -7.94
N LEU A 13 28.09 16.18 -7.39
CA LEU A 13 27.13 17.26 -7.21
C LEU A 13 27.43 18.35 -8.25
N SER A 14 26.41 18.70 -9.04
CA SER A 14 26.44 19.82 -9.98
C SER A 14 25.69 21.01 -9.38
N ALA A 15 26.29 22.19 -9.43
CA ALA A 15 25.64 23.45 -9.10
C ALA A 15 25.93 24.49 -10.20
N SER A 16 24.91 25.23 -10.62
CA SER A 16 25.09 26.38 -11.53
C SER A 16 25.70 27.54 -10.76
N GLY A 17 26.93 27.91 -11.09
CA GLY A 17 27.53 29.15 -10.58
C GLY A 17 26.89 30.39 -11.22
N ASN A 18 26.99 31.54 -10.55
CA ASN A 18 26.40 32.82 -11.00
C ASN A 18 26.87 33.35 -12.37
N ASN A 19 27.82 32.67 -13.02
CA ASN A 19 28.43 33.07 -14.30
C ASN A 19 28.20 32.04 -15.43
N ASN A 20 27.18 31.18 -15.33
CA ASN A 20 26.83 30.12 -16.30
C ASN A 20 27.89 29.02 -16.56
N GLU A 21 29.05 29.06 -15.90
CA GLU A 21 29.96 27.90 -15.87
C GLU A 21 29.46 26.84 -14.86
N PRO A 22 29.26 25.58 -15.28
CA PRO A 22 28.91 24.50 -14.37
C PRO A 22 30.09 24.20 -13.44
N VAL A 23 29.84 24.11 -12.14
CA VAL A 23 30.88 23.72 -11.16
C VAL A 23 30.55 22.34 -10.60
N CYS A 24 31.46 21.40 -10.84
CA CYS A 24 31.34 20.03 -10.37
C CYS A 24 32.08 19.84 -9.05
N TYR A 25 31.44 19.14 -8.11
CA TYR A 25 32.03 18.77 -6.83
C TYR A 25 31.96 17.25 -6.66
N LEU A 26 33.10 16.63 -6.38
CA LEU A 26 33.18 15.24 -5.95
C LEU A 26 33.06 15.20 -4.42
N LYS A 27 32.05 14.49 -3.91
CA LYS A 27 31.93 14.19 -2.48
C LYS A 27 32.39 12.76 -2.21
N THR A 28 33.51 12.62 -1.52
CA THR A 28 34.09 11.34 -1.11
C THR A 28 33.87 11.14 0.39
N LYS A 29 33.31 9.99 0.77
CA LYS A 29 33.20 9.57 2.17
C LYS A 29 34.52 8.92 2.58
N LEU A 30 35.20 9.48 3.58
CA LEU A 30 36.50 8.97 4.05
C LEU A 30 36.34 7.94 5.17
N ASP A 31 35.33 8.12 6.01
CA ASP A 31 34.91 7.18 7.06
C ASP A 31 33.45 7.48 7.46
N ASP A 32 32.95 6.84 8.52
CA ASP A 32 31.56 6.98 8.96
C ASP A 32 31.20 8.34 9.59
N THR A 33 32.16 9.23 9.85
CA THR A 33 31.93 10.60 10.36
C THR A 33 32.49 11.73 9.47
N ASN A 34 33.40 11.42 8.54
CA ASN A 34 34.10 12.40 7.69
C ASN A 34 33.72 12.28 6.20
N THR A 35 33.40 13.42 5.58
CA THR A 35 33.28 13.55 4.11
C THR A 35 34.13 14.70 3.62
N GLN A 36 34.85 14.47 2.51
CA GLN A 36 35.62 15.49 1.80
C GLN A 36 34.84 15.93 0.57
N ILE A 37 34.84 17.24 0.29
CA ILE A 37 34.27 17.81 -0.93
C ILE A 37 35.40 18.47 -1.70
N THR A 38 35.64 17.99 -2.92
CA THR A 38 36.69 18.48 -3.81
C THR A 38 36.03 19.08 -5.06
N LYS A 39 36.34 20.34 -5.38
CA LYS A 39 35.96 20.94 -6.67
C LYS A 39 36.78 20.27 -7.77
N ILE A 40 36.10 19.80 -8.82
CA ILE A 40 36.72 19.15 -9.99
C ILE A 40 36.33 19.89 -11.27
N ASP A 41 37.10 19.72 -12.34
CA ASP A 41 36.69 20.17 -13.66
C ASP A 41 35.59 19.24 -14.20
N CYS A 42 34.48 19.82 -14.69
CA CYS A 42 33.39 19.05 -15.27
C CYS A 42 33.80 18.32 -16.56
N ALA A 43 34.83 18.79 -17.28
CA ALA A 43 35.37 18.11 -18.45
C ALA A 43 36.16 16.83 -18.09
N GLU A 44 36.81 16.78 -16.93
CA GLU A 44 37.52 15.60 -16.43
C GLU A 44 36.56 14.54 -15.86
N ALA A 45 35.44 14.98 -15.26
CA ALA A 45 34.42 14.10 -14.71
C ALA A 45 33.84 13.10 -15.74
N GLY A 46 33.77 13.49 -17.02
CA GLY A 46 33.27 12.65 -18.11
C GLY A 46 34.19 11.51 -18.54
N ASN A 47 35.48 11.51 -18.14
CA ASN A 47 36.49 10.54 -18.57
C ASN A 47 37.04 9.65 -17.42
N PHE A 48 36.36 9.64 -16.27
CA PHE A 48 36.90 9.01 -15.06
C PHE A 48 36.78 7.47 -15.06
N HIS A 49 37.88 6.78 -15.39
CA HIS A 49 38.00 5.33 -15.19
C HIS A 49 38.48 4.99 -13.77
N TRP A 50 37.66 4.28 -13.00
CA TRP A 50 37.88 3.93 -11.58
C TRP A 50 39.12 3.07 -11.27
N SER A 51 39.87 2.62 -12.26
CA SER A 51 41.02 1.70 -12.10
C SER A 51 42.38 2.38 -11.88
N GLN A 52 42.46 3.71 -11.74
CA GLN A 52 43.74 4.45 -11.66
C GLN A 52 43.97 5.34 -10.42
N VAL A 53 43.25 5.12 -9.31
CA VAL A 53 43.54 5.86 -8.07
C VAL A 53 44.84 5.37 -7.41
N LYS A 54 45.95 6.08 -7.67
CA LYS A 54 47.19 5.92 -6.88
C LYS A 54 47.06 6.62 -5.54
N ARG A 55 47.50 5.92 -4.49
CA ARG A 55 47.49 6.36 -3.09
C ARG A 55 48.36 7.61 -2.90
N PHE A 56 47.78 8.70 -2.40
CA PHE A 56 48.55 9.81 -1.84
C PHE A 56 49.00 9.45 -0.41
N GLU A 57 50.30 9.54 -0.13
CA GLU A 57 50.84 9.44 1.23
C GLU A 57 50.94 10.83 1.87
N THR A 58 50.19 11.08 2.94
CA THR A 58 50.39 12.25 3.81
C THR A 58 51.21 11.86 5.04
N ARG A 59 52.33 12.55 5.26
CA ARG A 59 53.25 12.33 6.38
C ARG A 59 52.80 13.04 7.67
N SER A 60 52.88 12.30 8.79
CA SER A 60 53.33 12.75 10.12
C SER A 60 52.62 13.87 10.91
N ALA A 61 51.99 13.48 12.03
CA ALA A 61 52.06 14.15 13.34
C ALA A 61 51.65 13.14 14.46
N VAL A 62 52.59 12.47 15.13
CA VAL A 62 53.13 12.77 16.48
C VAL A 62 52.17 12.54 17.67
N SER A 63 52.31 11.34 18.26
CA SER A 63 52.30 10.92 19.68
C SER A 63 51.59 11.73 20.78
N MET A 64 50.89 11.00 21.68
CA MET A 64 51.10 11.14 23.13
C MET A 64 50.92 9.82 23.91
N THR A 65 51.67 9.69 25.00
CA THR A 65 51.99 8.46 25.78
C THR A 65 52.12 8.80 27.27
N GLU A 66 52.03 7.91 28.27
CA GLU A 66 51.82 6.44 28.34
C GLU A 66 51.19 6.06 29.72
N LEU A 67 51.04 4.75 30.04
CA LEU A 67 50.95 4.06 31.36
C LEU A 67 49.90 2.91 31.27
N MET A 68 50.22 1.61 31.25
CA MET A 68 50.98 0.75 32.20
C MET A 68 50.38 0.78 33.63
N VAL A 69 50.20 -0.32 34.39
CA VAL A 69 51.06 -1.50 34.67
C VAL A 69 50.21 -2.71 35.18
N GLU A 70 50.57 -3.95 34.76
CA GLU A 70 50.63 -5.29 35.45
C GLU A 70 49.77 -5.67 36.71
N ASN A 71 49.58 -6.93 37.15
CA ASN A 71 49.94 -8.30 36.68
C ASN A 71 49.05 -9.39 37.36
N ASP A 72 49.13 -10.64 36.88
CA ASP A 72 48.97 -11.95 37.55
C ASP A 72 47.71 -12.27 38.42
N GLY A 73 47.20 -13.51 38.49
CA GLY A 73 47.56 -14.76 37.82
C GLY A 73 46.99 -15.99 38.55
N ILE A 74 46.98 -17.17 37.88
CA ILE A 74 46.96 -18.53 38.47
C ILE A 74 45.68 -18.97 39.25
N ARG A 75 44.87 -19.91 38.68
CA ARG A 75 44.83 -21.37 39.01
C ARG A 75 43.61 -22.09 38.41
N ALA A 76 43.82 -23.31 37.88
CA ALA A 76 42.81 -24.37 37.78
C ALA A 76 43.04 -25.39 38.92
N PRO A 77 42.10 -26.32 39.26
CA PRO A 77 42.00 -27.55 38.46
C PRO A 77 40.65 -28.31 38.42
N SER A 78 40.50 -29.14 37.38
CA SER A 78 39.99 -30.53 37.34
C SER A 78 38.58 -30.95 37.83
N THR A 79 37.80 -31.46 36.85
CA THR A 79 37.06 -32.76 36.84
C THR A 79 35.98 -33.11 37.88
N SER A 80 34.79 -33.47 37.39
CA SER A 80 34.29 -34.87 37.43
C SER A 80 33.05 -35.06 36.54
N SER A 81 32.67 -36.32 36.30
CA SER A 81 31.64 -36.75 35.35
C SER A 81 30.31 -37.10 36.04
N GLN A 82 29.20 -37.06 35.29
CA GLN A 82 28.30 -38.23 35.23
C GLN A 82 27.33 -38.21 34.04
N THR A 83 26.81 -39.39 33.71
CA THR A 83 26.00 -39.73 32.53
C THR A 83 24.51 -39.82 32.85
N GLY A 84 23.65 -39.55 31.87
CA GLY A 84 22.22 -39.83 31.94
C GLY A 84 21.58 -39.92 30.56
N LYS A 85 21.27 -41.14 30.11
CA LYS A 85 20.42 -41.39 28.93
C LYS A 85 19.01 -41.73 29.41
N HIS A 86 17.98 -41.26 28.70
CA HIS A 86 16.72 -42.00 28.61
C HIS A 86 16.15 -41.93 27.19
N GLN A 87 15.82 -43.09 26.65
CA GLN A 87 14.94 -43.25 25.49
C GLN A 87 13.49 -43.20 25.98
N TYR A 88 12.57 -42.79 25.10
CA TYR A 88 11.23 -43.39 25.05
C TYR A 88 10.86 -43.66 23.59
N GLN A 89 9.88 -44.54 23.43
CA GLN A 89 9.63 -45.36 22.25
C GLN A 89 8.24 -45.08 21.68
N ASP A 90 8.02 -45.35 20.39
CA ASP A 90 6.70 -45.37 19.76
C ASP A 90 5.73 -46.31 20.50
N ASP A 91 4.42 -46.03 20.44
CA ASP A 91 3.54 -46.86 19.60
C ASP A 91 2.05 -46.42 19.56
N SER A 92 1.47 -46.65 18.38
CA SER A 92 0.09 -47.12 18.12
C SER A 92 -1.12 -46.17 18.05
N GLU A 93 -2.03 -46.61 17.19
CA GLU A 93 -3.25 -45.96 16.68
C GLU A 93 -4.47 -46.20 17.60
N ILE A 94 -5.56 -45.46 17.36
CA ILE A 94 -6.94 -45.98 17.12
C ILE A 94 -7.94 -44.81 16.98
N SER A 95 -8.93 -44.99 16.10
CA SER A 95 -10.11 -44.14 15.88
C SER A 95 -11.35 -45.06 15.73
N PRO A 96 -12.59 -44.55 15.56
CA PRO A 96 -13.29 -43.43 16.21
C PRO A 96 -14.66 -43.87 16.80
N SER A 97 -15.44 -42.99 17.45
CA SER A 97 -16.88 -43.28 17.70
C SER A 97 -17.80 -42.06 17.91
N THR A 98 -18.81 -41.97 17.05
CA THR A 98 -20.22 -41.53 17.27
C THR A 98 -20.58 -40.23 18.04
N ALA A 99 -21.43 -39.42 17.38
CA ALA A 99 -22.20 -38.28 17.91
C ALA A 99 -23.56 -38.74 18.55
N PRO A 100 -24.56 -37.85 18.75
CA PRO A 100 -24.59 -36.59 19.51
C PRO A 100 -25.63 -36.64 20.66
N GLN A 101 -25.69 -35.60 21.52
CA GLN A 101 -26.90 -35.32 22.32
C GLN A 101 -27.39 -33.87 22.21
N ASP A 102 -28.70 -33.77 21.96
CA ASP A 102 -29.54 -32.58 21.97
C ASP A 102 -29.92 -32.21 23.41
N THR A 103 -29.88 -30.92 23.76
CA THR A 103 -30.73 -30.37 24.82
C THR A 103 -31.21 -28.96 24.47
N SER A 104 -32.45 -28.87 23.97
CA SER A 104 -33.21 -27.63 23.99
C SER A 104 -33.40 -27.06 25.41
N LYS A 105 -33.26 -25.75 25.58
CA LYS A 105 -33.93 -24.99 26.65
C LYS A 105 -34.51 -23.69 26.10
N ARG A 106 -35.83 -23.53 26.26
CA ARG A 106 -36.52 -22.25 26.20
C ARG A 106 -36.23 -21.47 27.49
N GLU A 107 -36.03 -20.17 27.37
CA GLU A 107 -36.43 -19.21 28.41
C GLU A 107 -37.35 -18.16 27.77
N THR A 108 -38.28 -17.64 28.57
CA THR A 108 -39.46 -16.89 28.11
C THR A 108 -39.50 -15.53 28.82
N GLU A 109 -39.88 -14.49 28.08
CA GLU A 109 -40.36 -13.16 28.51
C GLU A 109 -39.83 -12.54 29.82
N ILE A 110 -39.26 -11.34 29.69
CA ILE A 110 -39.79 -10.18 30.41
C ILE A 110 -40.07 -9.07 29.39
N ARG A 111 -41.30 -8.54 29.42
CA ARG A 111 -41.79 -7.46 28.56
C ARG A 111 -41.90 -6.21 29.44
N TYR A 112 -41.34 -5.08 29.01
CA TYR A 112 -41.56 -3.80 29.66
C TYR A 112 -42.75 -3.08 29.01
N GLU A 113 -43.62 -2.49 29.84
CA GLU A 113 -44.66 -1.56 29.41
C GLU A 113 -44.12 -0.14 29.55
N ASP A 114 -44.12 0.62 28.45
CA ASP A 114 -43.93 2.08 28.45
C ASP A 114 -45.23 2.73 27.98
N THR A 115 -45.66 3.80 28.67
CA THR A 115 -46.82 4.63 28.27
C THR A 115 -46.55 6.10 28.57
N GLU A 116 -47.31 6.98 27.91
CA GLU A 116 -47.28 8.45 27.97
C GLU A 116 -46.12 9.15 27.25
N GLU A 117 -46.28 10.34 26.67
CA GLU A 117 -47.28 10.91 25.76
C GLU A 117 -46.85 12.37 25.48
N THR A 118 -46.64 12.71 24.21
CA THR A 118 -46.97 14.02 23.60
C THR A 118 -46.22 15.34 23.93
N SER A 119 -46.38 16.24 22.95
CA SER A 119 -46.17 17.70 22.89
C SER A 119 -44.82 18.16 22.30
N SER A 120 -44.74 18.54 21.02
CA SER A 120 -45.30 19.73 20.32
C SER A 120 -44.68 21.07 20.73
N ASN A 121 -43.87 21.68 19.85
CA ASN A 121 -44.21 22.95 19.19
C ASN A 121 -43.10 23.46 18.24
N SER A 122 -43.51 23.89 17.05
CA SER A 122 -42.82 24.92 16.25
C SER A 122 -43.39 26.30 16.65
N PRO A 123 -42.72 27.44 16.40
CA PRO A 123 -43.06 28.15 15.14
C PRO A 123 -42.01 29.11 14.52
N TYR A 124 -42.07 29.21 13.18
CA TYR A 124 -42.06 30.43 12.33
C TYR A 124 -40.84 31.39 12.09
N LEU A 125 -40.57 31.56 10.77
CA LEU A 125 -40.57 32.80 9.95
C LEU A 125 -39.29 33.57 9.53
N MET A 126 -39.44 34.14 8.31
CA MET A 126 -38.65 35.11 7.53
C MET A 126 -37.38 34.56 6.83
N SER A 127 -37.23 34.57 5.48
CA SER A 127 -37.58 35.52 4.40
C SER A 127 -36.75 36.82 4.39
N MET A 128 -35.79 36.91 3.45
CA MET A 128 -35.66 38.06 2.54
C MET A 128 -34.99 37.63 1.23
N ALA A 129 -35.40 38.24 0.12
CA ALA A 129 -34.76 38.16 -1.19
C ALA A 129 -34.10 39.50 -1.52
N ALA A 130 -33.06 39.49 -2.36
CA ALA A 130 -32.54 40.68 -3.04
C ALA A 130 -32.18 40.33 -4.48
N THR A 131 -32.52 41.23 -5.40
CA THR A 131 -32.28 41.15 -6.85
C THR A 131 -31.38 42.32 -7.26
N GLU A 132 -30.96 42.37 -8.54
CA GLU A 132 -30.29 43.49 -9.26
C GLU A 132 -28.75 43.44 -9.37
N VAL A 133 -28.10 43.88 -10.47
CA VAL A 133 -28.47 43.95 -11.91
C VAL A 133 -27.19 44.21 -12.75
N ASN A 134 -27.18 43.78 -14.03
CA ASN A 134 -26.31 44.16 -15.17
C ASN A 134 -24.98 44.94 -14.96
N GLN A 135 -23.90 44.51 -15.64
CA GLN A 135 -23.43 45.12 -16.91
C GLN A 135 -22.16 44.48 -17.52
N ALA A 136 -22.19 44.30 -18.84
CA ALA A 136 -21.05 44.28 -19.77
C ALA A 136 -21.25 45.50 -20.73
N PRO A 137 -20.43 45.83 -21.78
CA PRO A 137 -19.31 45.08 -22.40
C PRO A 137 -18.11 45.95 -22.88
N SER A 138 -17.10 45.34 -23.53
CA SER A 138 -16.27 45.87 -24.66
C SER A 138 -15.06 44.95 -24.92
N THR A 139 -14.98 44.17 -26.01
CA THR A 139 -14.41 44.50 -27.35
C THR A 139 -12.93 44.90 -27.37
N GLY A 140 -12.12 44.13 -28.11
CA GLY A 140 -10.71 44.44 -28.42
C GLY A 140 -10.03 43.31 -29.18
N ALA A 141 -10.17 43.29 -30.50
CA ALA A 141 -9.41 42.40 -31.39
C ALA A 141 -8.37 43.23 -32.12
N GLU A 142 -7.14 42.71 -32.29
CA GLU A 142 -6.27 43.18 -33.36
C GLU A 142 -5.30 42.10 -33.83
N THR A 143 -5.11 42.05 -35.15
CA THR A 143 -4.27 41.10 -35.89
C THR A 143 -3.03 41.80 -36.40
N SER A 144 -1.87 41.14 -36.41
CA SER A 144 -0.76 41.57 -37.27
C SER A 144 0.11 40.40 -37.73
N SER A 145 0.07 40.14 -39.03
CA SER A 145 0.97 39.25 -39.76
C SER A 145 2.09 40.05 -40.43
N MET A 146 3.30 39.48 -40.54
CA MET A 146 4.19 39.84 -41.66
C MET A 146 5.16 38.71 -42.02
N MET A 147 5.30 38.46 -43.32
CA MET A 147 6.38 37.69 -43.94
C MET A 147 7.58 38.62 -44.19
N ASP A 148 8.80 38.08 -44.28
CA ASP A 148 9.57 38.24 -45.52
C ASP A 148 10.63 37.13 -45.71
N GLN A 149 11.14 36.99 -46.93
CA GLN A 149 12.14 36.01 -47.38
C GLN A 149 13.54 36.65 -47.56
N GLY A 150 14.60 35.84 -47.67
CA GLY A 150 15.90 36.31 -48.18
C GLY A 150 17.10 35.40 -47.91
N ASP A 151 17.62 34.73 -48.94
CA ASP A 151 18.80 33.85 -48.89
C ASP A 151 20.14 34.57 -48.63
N THR A 152 21.13 33.89 -48.05
CA THR A 152 22.35 33.47 -48.81
C THR A 152 23.28 32.53 -48.05
N ASP A 153 23.96 31.68 -48.83
CA ASP A 153 24.87 30.60 -48.44
C ASP A 153 26.18 31.06 -47.76
N CYS A 154 26.72 30.22 -46.86
CA CYS A 154 28.16 29.96 -46.79
C CYS A 154 28.48 28.65 -46.05
N THR A 155 29.25 27.78 -46.70
CA THR A 155 29.52 26.38 -46.30
C THR A 155 30.56 26.21 -45.19
N SER A 156 30.34 25.26 -44.29
CA SER A 156 31.42 24.43 -43.73
C SER A 156 30.91 23.03 -43.32
N HIS A 157 31.38 21.98 -43.98
CA HIS A 157 31.07 20.60 -43.59
C HIS A 157 31.81 20.22 -42.30
N VAL A 158 31.07 19.96 -41.23
CA VAL A 158 31.52 19.15 -40.09
C VAL A 158 30.60 17.95 -39.99
N VAL A 159 31.10 16.77 -40.34
CA VAL A 159 30.39 15.50 -40.13
C VAL A 159 30.53 15.13 -38.65
N ALA A 160 29.69 15.74 -37.81
CA ALA A 160 29.48 15.29 -36.45
C ALA A 160 28.56 14.06 -36.49
N GLU A 161 29.13 12.88 -36.23
CA GLU A 161 28.36 11.64 -36.07
C GLU A 161 27.51 11.77 -34.79
N GLN A 162 26.28 12.31 -34.92
CA GLN A 162 25.30 12.35 -33.83
C GLN A 162 24.87 10.93 -33.47
N ARG A 163 25.64 10.28 -32.62
CA ARG A 163 25.12 9.21 -31.77
C ARG A 163 24.03 9.83 -30.91
N LYS A 164 22.77 9.47 -31.19
CA LYS A 164 21.63 9.72 -30.29
C LYS A 164 21.82 8.90 -29.00
N GLY A 165 22.75 9.33 -28.16
CA GLY A 165 22.81 8.93 -26.77
C GLY A 165 21.67 9.61 -26.05
N THR A 166 20.60 8.86 -25.76
CA THR A 166 19.51 9.35 -24.92
C THR A 166 20.07 9.59 -23.52
N PHE A 167 20.31 10.85 -23.17
CA PHE A 167 20.67 11.23 -21.81
C PHE A 167 19.49 10.89 -20.89
N ARG A 168 19.57 9.74 -20.21
CA ARG A 168 18.69 9.47 -19.07
C ARG A 168 19.14 10.38 -17.94
N PHE A 169 18.26 11.31 -17.54
CA PHE A 169 18.47 12.08 -16.33
C PHE A 169 18.55 11.14 -15.11
N SER A 170 19.34 11.51 -14.13
CA SER A 170 19.53 10.75 -12.88
C SER A 170 18.33 10.90 -11.93
N GLY A 171 17.13 10.60 -12.42
CA GLY A 171 15.94 10.43 -11.58
C GLY A 171 16.07 9.20 -10.68
N ALA A 172 15.30 9.18 -9.59
CA ALA A 172 15.20 8.00 -8.75
C ALA A 172 14.30 6.97 -9.46
N VAL A 173 14.85 5.80 -9.79
CA VAL A 173 14.03 4.73 -10.40
C VAL A 173 13.13 4.11 -9.33
N HIS A 174 11.83 4.12 -9.59
CA HIS A 174 10.80 3.51 -8.76
C HIS A 174 10.48 2.09 -9.26
N TYR A 175 10.24 1.19 -8.31
CA TYR A 175 9.97 -0.22 -8.57
C TYR A 175 8.71 -0.67 -7.83
N TYR A 176 7.89 -1.47 -8.49
CA TYR A 176 6.72 -2.13 -7.91
C TYR A 176 6.78 -3.59 -8.33
N ALA A 177 6.92 -4.51 -7.38
CA ALA A 177 7.05 -5.93 -7.67
C ALA A 177 6.04 -6.72 -6.85
N PHE A 178 5.21 -7.53 -7.50
CA PHE A 178 4.09 -8.24 -6.87
C PHE A 178 3.69 -9.48 -7.69
N THR A 179 2.82 -10.32 -7.14
CA THR A 179 2.17 -11.43 -7.84
C THR A 179 0.68 -11.37 -7.58
N PHE A 180 -0.14 -11.78 -8.55
CA PHE A 180 -1.58 -12.00 -8.30
C PHE A 180 -1.79 -13.28 -7.49
N LEU A 181 -3.01 -13.43 -6.96
CA LEU A 181 -3.48 -14.61 -6.24
C LEU A 181 -4.71 -15.19 -6.98
N PRO A 182 -4.90 -16.51 -7.02
CA PRO A 182 -6.00 -17.10 -7.76
C PRO A 182 -7.34 -16.77 -7.10
N ILE A 183 -8.26 -16.23 -7.89
CA ILE A 183 -9.69 -16.19 -7.55
C ILE A 183 -10.25 -17.61 -7.73
N GLU A 184 -11.19 -18.02 -6.88
CA GLU A 184 -11.87 -19.32 -7.01
C GLU A 184 -12.49 -19.45 -8.42
N ASN A 185 -12.35 -20.63 -9.05
CA ASN A 185 -12.81 -20.94 -10.41
C ASN A 185 -12.22 -20.07 -11.55
N PHE A 186 -11.15 -19.30 -11.32
CA PHE A 186 -10.56 -18.43 -12.35
C PHE A 186 -10.21 -19.18 -13.66
N GLU A 187 -9.61 -20.37 -13.56
CA GLU A 187 -9.29 -21.24 -14.72
C GLU A 187 -10.51 -21.82 -15.47
N LYS A 188 -11.69 -21.79 -14.84
CA LYS A 188 -12.95 -22.37 -15.36
C LYS A 188 -13.94 -21.29 -15.81
N ALA A 189 -13.56 -20.02 -15.71
CA ALA A 189 -14.40 -18.90 -16.07
C ALA A 189 -14.63 -18.83 -17.59
N LEU A 190 -15.81 -18.34 -17.99
CA LEU A 190 -16.14 -18.11 -19.41
C LEU A 190 -15.31 -16.95 -19.97
N THR A 191 -15.07 -15.93 -19.14
CA THR A 191 -14.08 -14.87 -19.40
C THR A 191 -13.32 -14.60 -18.12
N ALA A 192 -11.99 -14.64 -18.17
CA ALA A 192 -11.10 -14.21 -17.11
C ALA A 192 -10.21 -13.09 -17.66
N ALA A 193 -9.96 -12.06 -16.87
CA ALA A 193 -9.06 -10.97 -17.22
C ALA A 193 -8.21 -10.59 -16.00
N VAL A 194 -6.96 -10.23 -16.28
CA VAL A 194 -6.04 -9.62 -15.32
C VAL A 194 -5.58 -8.33 -15.93
N GLU A 195 -5.69 -7.26 -15.19
CA GLU A 195 -5.44 -5.90 -15.66
C GLU A 195 -4.52 -5.20 -14.66
N ILE A 196 -3.61 -4.39 -15.17
CA ILE A 196 -2.84 -3.45 -14.35
C ILE A 196 -3.14 -2.04 -14.81
N TYR A 197 -3.41 -1.19 -13.82
CA TYR A 197 -3.75 0.21 -13.99
C TYR A 197 -2.57 1.03 -13.44
N ILE A 198 -2.04 1.96 -14.23
CA ILE A 198 -0.96 2.85 -13.79
C ILE A 198 -1.37 4.30 -14.04
N ALA A 199 -1.24 5.14 -13.02
CA ALA A 199 -1.64 6.55 -13.05
C ALA A 199 -0.51 7.47 -12.56
N SER A 200 -0.27 8.57 -13.26
CA SER A 200 0.77 9.55 -12.93
C SER A 200 0.24 10.72 -12.09
N SER A 201 0.90 10.96 -10.96
CA SER A 201 0.81 12.22 -10.19
C SER A 201 1.92 13.21 -10.55
N SER A 202 2.95 12.78 -11.29
CA SER A 202 4.15 13.58 -11.46
C SER A 202 3.90 14.72 -12.45
N SER A 203 4.40 15.91 -12.13
CA SER A 203 4.29 17.11 -12.98
C SER A 203 5.15 17.03 -14.24
N VAL A 204 6.04 16.03 -14.33
CA VAL A 204 6.78 15.67 -15.54
C VAL A 204 6.16 14.43 -16.19
N THR A 205 6.53 14.19 -17.45
CA THR A 205 6.16 12.95 -18.15
C THR A 205 6.90 11.77 -17.54
N VAL A 206 6.16 10.73 -17.18
CA VAL A 206 6.69 9.48 -16.64
C VAL A 206 6.95 8.51 -17.77
N HIS A 207 8.11 7.89 -17.80
CA HIS A 207 8.42 6.75 -18.65
C HIS A 207 8.55 5.48 -17.79
N GLY A 208 7.97 4.39 -18.29
CA GLY A 208 7.98 3.13 -17.54
C GLY A 208 7.96 1.89 -18.40
N THR A 209 8.14 0.74 -17.74
CA THR A 209 8.05 -0.57 -18.37
C THR A 209 7.51 -1.60 -17.38
N ILE A 210 6.52 -2.37 -17.85
CA ILE A 210 6.00 -3.56 -17.19
C ILE A 210 6.76 -4.76 -17.76
N PHE A 211 7.31 -5.63 -16.91
CA PHE A 211 8.01 -6.83 -17.33
C PHE A 211 7.75 -8.03 -16.40
N PHE A 212 8.03 -9.22 -16.93
CA PHE A 212 7.63 -10.50 -16.35
C PHE A 212 8.87 -11.40 -16.21
N PRO A 213 9.61 -11.35 -15.09
CA PRO A 213 10.97 -11.88 -15.00
C PRO A 213 11.17 -13.37 -15.37
N PHE A 214 10.11 -14.18 -15.33
CA PHE A 214 10.15 -15.62 -15.62
C PHE A 214 9.20 -16.06 -16.74
N GLN A 215 8.56 -15.13 -17.44
CA GLN A 215 7.64 -15.43 -18.55
C GLN A 215 8.32 -15.03 -19.87
N SER A 216 7.98 -15.71 -20.97
CA SER A 216 8.42 -15.34 -22.32
C SER A 216 7.63 -14.16 -22.92
N THR A 217 6.76 -13.53 -22.14
CA THR A 217 5.94 -12.38 -22.51
C THR A 217 6.84 -11.16 -22.76
N ALA A 218 6.59 -10.45 -23.86
CA ALA A 218 7.30 -9.20 -24.15
C ALA A 218 7.03 -8.12 -23.10
N ASN A 219 8.06 -7.33 -22.78
CA ASN A 219 7.93 -6.17 -21.91
C ASN A 219 7.02 -5.11 -22.56
N ILE A 220 6.22 -4.43 -21.74
CA ILE A 220 5.30 -3.38 -22.17
C ILE A 220 5.87 -2.03 -21.70
N SER A 221 6.41 -1.23 -22.63
CA SER A 221 6.84 0.14 -22.33
C SER A 221 5.69 1.13 -22.48
N PHE A 222 5.62 2.11 -21.59
CA PHE A 222 4.56 3.12 -21.56
C PHE A 222 5.10 4.53 -21.28
N THR A 223 4.26 5.54 -21.46
CA THR A 223 4.56 6.94 -21.16
C THR A 223 3.28 7.66 -20.74
N LEU A 224 3.30 8.36 -19.61
CA LEU A 224 2.14 9.03 -19.02
C LEU A 224 2.48 10.49 -18.66
N ALA A 225 1.67 11.46 -19.12
CA ALA A 225 1.76 12.84 -18.66
C ALA A 225 1.09 13.03 -17.29
N TYR A 226 1.22 14.22 -16.70
CA TYR A 226 0.55 14.58 -15.44
C TYR A 226 -0.96 14.31 -15.49
N GLY A 227 -1.47 13.57 -14.50
CA GLY A 227 -2.89 13.25 -14.39
C GLY A 227 -3.41 12.23 -15.41
N GLN A 228 -2.55 11.69 -16.28
CA GLN A 228 -2.90 10.59 -17.17
C GLN A 228 -2.76 9.23 -16.48
N ASP A 229 -3.57 8.29 -16.93
CA ASP A 229 -3.49 6.88 -16.61
C ASP A 229 -3.76 6.03 -17.86
N ASP A 230 -3.48 4.74 -17.76
CA ASP A 230 -3.68 3.75 -18.83
C ASP A 230 -3.87 2.35 -18.21
N VAL A 231 -4.33 1.40 -19.01
CA VAL A 231 -4.70 0.03 -18.61
C VAL A 231 -4.04 -0.98 -19.54
N TRP A 232 -3.40 -2.01 -18.96
CA TRP A 232 -2.86 -3.12 -19.73
C TRP A 232 -3.48 -4.43 -19.26
N GLU A 233 -4.13 -5.14 -20.19
CA GLU A 233 -4.52 -6.53 -20.00
C GLU A 233 -3.26 -7.41 -20.02
N LEU A 234 -3.15 -8.30 -19.03
CA LEU A 234 -1.98 -9.13 -18.77
C LEU A 234 -2.28 -10.61 -19.09
N PRO A 235 -1.28 -11.39 -19.54
CA PRO A 235 -1.49 -12.78 -19.91
C PRO A 235 -1.85 -13.62 -18.69
N LEU A 236 -2.91 -14.44 -18.75
CA LEU A 236 -3.42 -15.20 -17.60
C LEU A 236 -2.37 -16.12 -16.91
N THR A 237 -1.24 -16.41 -17.55
CA THR A 237 -0.11 -17.17 -16.96
C THR A 237 0.62 -16.46 -15.81
N ILE A 238 0.34 -15.17 -15.57
CA ILE A 238 0.81 -14.39 -14.41
C ILE A 238 -0.09 -14.53 -13.16
N VAL A 239 -1.10 -15.41 -13.20
CA VAL A 239 -1.83 -15.85 -12.02
C VAL A 239 -1.37 -17.27 -11.67
N PRO A 240 -0.88 -17.53 -10.44
CA PRO A 240 -0.51 -18.87 -10.01
C PRO A 240 -1.78 -19.72 -9.83
N ARG A 241 -1.67 -21.04 -10.01
CA ARG A 241 -2.83 -21.93 -9.96
C ARG A 241 -3.11 -22.35 -8.53
N GLU A 242 -4.35 -22.73 -8.22
CA GLU A 242 -4.73 -23.27 -6.90
C GLU A 242 -3.89 -24.51 -6.53
N SER A 243 -3.47 -25.30 -7.52
CA SER A 243 -2.56 -26.45 -7.33
C SER A 243 -1.15 -26.07 -6.87
N ASP A 244 -0.73 -24.82 -7.05
CA ASP A 244 0.62 -24.35 -6.76
C ASP A 244 0.72 -23.82 -5.31
N ILE A 245 -0.32 -24.01 -4.49
CA ILE A 245 -0.39 -23.55 -3.10
C ILE A 245 0.67 -24.21 -2.21
N ASN A 246 1.28 -23.39 -1.34
CA ASN A 246 2.43 -23.75 -0.51
C ASN A 246 3.68 -24.16 -1.31
N SER A 247 3.89 -23.55 -2.48
CA SER A 247 5.05 -23.77 -3.34
C SER A 247 5.68 -22.48 -3.88
N LYS A 248 6.86 -22.60 -4.52
CA LYS A 248 7.47 -21.52 -5.29
C LYS A 248 6.72 -21.32 -6.60
N ILE A 249 6.55 -20.06 -6.99
CA ILE A 249 5.84 -19.63 -8.20
C ILE A 249 6.64 -18.56 -8.95
N SER A 250 6.44 -18.53 -10.26
CA SER A 250 7.20 -17.70 -11.23
C SER A 250 6.27 -16.73 -11.98
N THR A 251 5.32 -16.16 -11.26
CA THR A 251 4.21 -15.31 -11.78
C THR A 251 4.36 -13.84 -11.42
N THR A 252 5.52 -13.44 -10.89
CA THR A 252 5.83 -12.07 -10.50
C THR A 252 5.79 -11.11 -11.69
N ILE A 253 5.25 -9.92 -11.44
CA ILE A 253 5.21 -8.77 -12.33
C ILE A 253 6.07 -7.68 -11.71
N VAL A 254 6.81 -6.95 -12.54
CA VAL A 254 7.57 -5.77 -12.12
C VAL A 254 7.17 -4.59 -12.98
N VAL A 255 6.84 -3.47 -12.34
CA VAL A 255 6.74 -2.15 -12.96
C VAL A 255 7.96 -1.34 -12.56
N GLU A 256 8.70 -0.85 -13.54
CA GLU A 256 9.80 0.10 -13.38
C GLU A 256 9.36 1.46 -13.96
N THR A 257 9.56 2.55 -13.22
CA THR A 257 9.29 3.93 -13.68
C THR A 257 10.41 4.88 -13.26
N ASP A 258 10.63 5.96 -14.02
CA ASP A 258 11.57 7.03 -13.68
C ASP A 258 11.02 8.03 -12.65
N GLU A 259 9.72 7.96 -12.38
CA GLU A 259 8.95 8.84 -11.49
C GLU A 259 7.92 8.02 -10.70
N LYS A 260 7.44 8.56 -9.57
CA LYS A 260 6.48 7.86 -8.71
C LYS A 260 5.06 7.85 -9.31
N VAL A 261 4.51 6.64 -9.46
CA VAL A 261 3.14 6.39 -9.95
C VAL A 261 2.26 5.74 -8.89
N THR A 262 0.95 5.70 -9.14
CA THR A 262 0.04 4.75 -8.48
C THR A 262 -0.16 3.57 -9.40
N VAL A 263 0.03 2.36 -8.88
CA VAL A 263 -0.18 1.08 -9.57
C VAL A 263 -1.29 0.33 -8.86
N VAL A 264 -2.27 -0.18 -9.60
CA VAL A 264 -3.37 -1.01 -9.07
C VAL A 264 -3.44 -2.29 -9.89
N GLY A 265 -3.38 -3.44 -9.21
CA GLY A 265 -3.69 -4.73 -9.83
C GLY A 265 -5.19 -4.99 -9.74
N HIS A 266 -5.79 -5.48 -10.82
CA HIS A 266 -7.20 -5.85 -10.91
C HIS A 266 -7.32 -7.23 -11.54
N GLN A 267 -8.20 -8.06 -11.00
CA GLN A 267 -8.46 -9.38 -11.52
C GLN A 267 -9.96 -9.63 -11.47
N ARG A 268 -10.53 -10.10 -12.58
CA ARG A 268 -11.96 -10.39 -12.71
C ARG A 268 -12.21 -11.69 -13.45
N CYS A 269 -13.26 -12.40 -13.08
CA CYS A 269 -13.77 -13.52 -13.84
C CYS A 269 -15.31 -13.55 -13.88
N GLN A 270 -15.85 -13.99 -15.02
CA GLN A 270 -17.29 -14.16 -15.25
C GLN A 270 -17.60 -15.63 -15.49
N GLY A 271 -18.69 -16.10 -14.88
CA GLY A 271 -19.15 -17.48 -14.93
C GLY A 271 -20.50 -17.59 -14.25
N SER A 272 -20.77 -18.69 -13.53
CA SER A 272 -21.99 -18.82 -12.71
C SER A 272 -22.09 -17.77 -11.60
N TYR A 273 -20.96 -17.19 -11.19
CA TYR A 273 -20.85 -16.03 -10.32
C TYR A 273 -19.79 -15.11 -10.92
N ASN A 274 -20.07 -13.82 -10.99
CA ASN A 274 -19.05 -12.82 -11.29
C ASN A 274 -18.21 -12.59 -10.04
N ARG A 275 -16.90 -12.41 -10.24
CA ARG A 275 -15.94 -12.12 -9.17
C ARG A 275 -14.94 -11.08 -9.65
N ALA A 276 -14.61 -10.11 -8.83
CA ALA A 276 -13.55 -9.15 -9.09
C ALA A 276 -12.92 -8.62 -7.82
N THR A 277 -11.62 -8.33 -7.89
CA THR A 277 -10.83 -7.76 -6.81
C THR A 277 -9.81 -6.78 -7.38
N ALA A 278 -9.60 -5.66 -6.70
CA ALA A 278 -8.57 -4.69 -7.03
C ALA A 278 -7.78 -4.34 -5.77
N PHE A 279 -6.47 -4.16 -5.92
CA PHE A 279 -5.57 -3.83 -4.82
C PHE A 279 -4.48 -2.86 -5.28
N ARG A 280 -4.09 -1.94 -4.41
CA ARG A 280 -3.02 -0.99 -4.71
C ARG A 280 -1.65 -1.63 -4.49
N VAL A 281 -0.80 -1.58 -5.50
CA VAL A 281 0.58 -2.08 -5.40
C VAL A 281 1.47 -1.02 -4.76
N ARG A 282 2.31 -1.44 -3.82
CA ARG A 282 3.25 -0.58 -3.09
C ARG A 282 4.59 -0.48 -3.80
N ASP A 283 5.19 0.71 -3.70
CA ASP A 283 6.57 0.96 -4.12
C ASP A 283 7.52 0.13 -3.24
N VAL A 284 8.50 -0.52 -3.86
CA VAL A 284 9.56 -1.31 -3.20
C VAL A 284 10.27 -0.54 -2.09
N ALA A 285 10.42 0.78 -2.22
CA ALA A 285 11.00 1.64 -1.19
C ALA A 285 10.16 1.72 0.11
N SER A 286 8.88 1.32 0.06
CA SER A 286 7.96 1.26 1.21
C SER A 286 7.74 -0.15 1.78
N LEU A 287 8.37 -1.17 1.17
CA LEU A 287 8.28 -2.56 1.61
C LEU A 287 9.29 -2.88 2.72
N GLY A 288 9.07 -3.99 3.42
CA GLY A 288 9.84 -4.37 4.60
C GLY A 288 10.10 -5.86 4.73
N THR A 289 10.61 -6.23 5.90
CA THR A 289 11.10 -7.56 6.27
C THR A 289 10.24 -8.29 7.31
N GLU A 290 9.17 -7.66 7.81
CA GLU A 290 8.29 -8.24 8.83
C GLU A 290 6.83 -7.91 8.52
N TYR A 291 5.95 -8.90 8.58
CA TYR A 291 4.53 -8.76 8.34
C TYR A 291 3.73 -9.65 9.31
N LEU A 292 2.48 -9.29 9.58
CA LEU A 292 1.47 -10.19 10.14
C LEU A 292 0.34 -10.26 9.13
N LEU A 293 0.06 -11.46 8.61
CA LEU A 293 -1.01 -11.64 7.63
C LEU A 293 -2.36 -11.26 8.26
N LEU A 294 -3.23 -10.65 7.45
CA LEU A 294 -4.60 -10.31 7.82
C LEU A 294 -5.46 -10.56 6.59
N ALA A 295 -6.41 -11.49 6.71
CA ALA A 295 -7.44 -11.82 5.72
C ALA A 295 -8.81 -11.92 6.44
N TYR A 296 -9.85 -12.43 5.78
CA TYR A 296 -11.03 -12.99 6.46
C TYR A 296 -11.23 -14.45 5.99
N ARG A 297 -11.88 -15.28 6.82
CA ARG A 297 -12.30 -16.63 6.42
C ARG A 297 -13.65 -17.04 6.99
N ALA A 298 -14.65 -17.16 6.12
CA ALA A 298 -15.80 -18.05 6.35
C ALA A 298 -15.72 -19.31 5.46
N ILE A 299 -15.44 -19.12 4.17
CA ILE A 299 -15.25 -20.17 3.17
C ILE A 299 -13.94 -19.91 2.40
N GLY A 300 -13.71 -20.67 1.32
CA GLY A 300 -12.53 -20.50 0.48
C GLY A 300 -11.19 -20.84 1.16
N ILE A 301 -10.14 -20.47 0.44
CA ILE A 301 -8.73 -20.53 0.82
C ILE A 301 -8.30 -19.11 1.16
N THR A 302 -7.78 -18.91 2.37
CA THR A 302 -7.01 -17.70 2.65
C THR A 302 -5.56 -17.91 2.26
N GLN A 303 -4.96 -16.86 1.72
CA GLN A 303 -3.75 -16.96 0.92
C GLN A 303 -2.90 -15.69 0.99
N ALA A 304 -1.61 -15.86 0.73
CA ALA A 304 -0.66 -14.78 0.55
C ALA A 304 0.37 -15.11 -0.55
N GLY A 305 0.78 -14.07 -1.28
CA GLY A 305 1.84 -14.12 -2.28
C GLY A 305 3.02 -13.29 -1.80
N ILE A 306 4.16 -13.94 -1.55
CA ILE A 306 5.35 -13.31 -0.97
C ILE A 306 6.45 -13.27 -2.04
N VAL A 307 6.80 -12.08 -2.52
CA VAL A 307 7.79 -11.89 -3.59
C VAL A 307 9.12 -11.38 -3.03
N ALA A 308 10.22 -12.06 -3.37
CA ALA A 308 11.56 -11.61 -3.04
C ALA A 308 12.04 -10.48 -3.96
N LEU A 309 12.70 -9.47 -3.39
CA LEU A 309 13.17 -8.30 -4.12
C LEU A 309 14.69 -8.32 -4.40
N ASN A 310 15.39 -9.28 -3.78
CA ASN A 310 16.83 -9.48 -3.83
C ASN A 310 17.16 -10.98 -3.87
N ASP A 311 18.32 -11.36 -4.41
CA ASP A 311 18.78 -12.75 -4.42
C ASP A 311 19.14 -13.26 -3.01
N GLY A 312 18.99 -14.56 -2.78
CA GLY A 312 19.26 -15.15 -1.46
C GLY A 312 18.35 -14.63 -0.34
N THR A 313 17.11 -14.26 -0.66
CA THR A 313 16.11 -13.85 0.31
C THR A 313 15.57 -15.07 1.05
N SER A 314 15.89 -15.17 2.34
CA SER A 314 15.36 -16.18 3.26
C SER A 314 14.09 -15.64 3.94
N VAL A 315 12.94 -16.22 3.62
CA VAL A 315 11.62 -15.92 4.20
C VAL A 315 11.23 -17.00 5.20
N ARG A 316 10.75 -16.63 6.38
CA ARG A 316 10.16 -17.54 7.38
C ARG A 316 8.67 -17.27 7.50
N ILE A 317 7.86 -18.31 7.36
CA ILE A 317 6.40 -18.27 7.48
C ILE A 317 6.00 -19.21 8.62
N ASN A 318 5.56 -18.65 9.76
CA ASN A 318 5.32 -19.41 11.00
C ASN A 318 6.49 -20.37 11.38
N GLY A 319 7.73 -19.95 11.11
CA GLY A 319 8.95 -20.72 11.38
C GLY A 319 9.45 -21.57 10.21
N SER A 320 8.61 -21.90 9.23
CA SER A 320 9.01 -22.64 8.02
C SER A 320 9.85 -21.76 7.09
N LEU A 321 11.06 -22.20 6.73
CA LEU A 321 12.01 -21.44 5.92
C LEU A 321 11.82 -21.71 4.42
N GLN A 322 11.69 -20.65 3.64
CA GLN A 322 11.74 -20.62 2.18
C GLN A 322 12.94 -19.76 1.75
N ASN A 323 13.69 -20.20 0.74
CA ASN A 323 14.76 -19.40 0.13
C ASN A 323 14.34 -19.03 -1.29
N LEU A 324 14.31 -17.74 -1.57
CA LEU A 324 13.83 -17.14 -2.81
C LEU A 324 14.95 -16.27 -3.42
N ASP A 325 15.17 -16.42 -4.71
CA ASP A 325 16.00 -15.51 -5.49
C ASP A 325 15.19 -14.31 -6.00
N LYS A 326 15.84 -13.32 -6.61
CA LYS A 326 15.18 -12.05 -6.95
C LYS A 326 14.00 -12.28 -7.89
N TYR A 327 12.87 -11.70 -7.51
CA TYR A 327 11.54 -11.84 -8.11
C TYR A 327 10.89 -13.23 -7.98
N GLU A 328 11.55 -14.27 -7.48
CA GLU A 328 10.83 -15.50 -7.13
C GLU A 328 9.77 -15.19 -6.07
N ALA A 329 8.64 -15.87 -6.15
CA ALA A 329 7.56 -15.73 -5.19
C ALA A 329 7.25 -17.07 -4.52
N PHE A 330 6.74 -17.00 -3.29
CA PHE A 330 6.15 -18.15 -2.59
C PHE A 330 4.66 -17.91 -2.42
N TYR A 331 3.85 -18.84 -2.90
CA TYR A 331 2.41 -18.83 -2.75
C TYR A 331 2.05 -19.66 -1.51
N PHE A 332 1.48 -19.03 -0.49
CA PHE A 332 1.14 -19.64 0.80
C PHE A 332 -0.37 -19.60 1.02
N GLY A 333 -0.94 -20.64 1.67
CA GLY A 333 -2.33 -20.57 2.12
C GLY A 333 -2.95 -21.92 2.48
N GLY A 334 -4.27 -21.90 2.69
CA GLY A 334 -5.09 -23.12 2.79
C GLY A 334 -6.51 -22.89 3.27
N LEU A 335 -7.22 -24.00 3.56
CA LEU A 335 -8.59 -24.03 4.09
C LEU A 335 -8.66 -23.72 5.61
N TYR A 336 -7.84 -22.80 6.07
CA TYR A 336 -7.77 -22.26 7.43
C TYR A 336 -7.57 -20.74 7.35
N ASP A 337 -7.78 -20.02 8.44
CA ASP A 337 -7.55 -18.56 8.47
C ASP A 337 -6.05 -18.30 8.69
N VAL A 338 -5.37 -17.70 7.71
CA VAL A 338 -3.94 -17.34 7.81
C VAL A 338 -3.70 -16.12 8.69
N THR A 339 -4.74 -15.40 9.13
CA THR A 339 -4.60 -14.17 9.91
C THR A 339 -3.77 -14.41 11.18
N GLY A 340 -2.85 -13.48 11.44
CA GLY A 340 -1.87 -13.59 12.53
C GLY A 340 -0.59 -14.35 12.17
N THR A 341 -0.53 -15.01 11.00
CA THR A 341 0.69 -15.66 10.51
C THR A 341 1.83 -14.67 10.43
N ASN A 342 2.95 -15.03 11.06
CA ASN A 342 4.15 -14.23 11.10
C ASN A 342 5.01 -14.55 9.88
N VAL A 343 5.23 -13.53 9.02
CA VAL A 343 6.16 -13.59 7.90
C VAL A 343 7.34 -12.68 8.22
N THR A 344 8.55 -13.24 8.28
CA THR A 344 9.79 -12.47 8.44
C THR A 344 10.81 -12.83 7.37
N SER A 345 11.70 -11.90 7.01
CA SER A 345 12.74 -12.14 6.02
C SER A 345 14.05 -11.41 6.34
N ASN A 346 15.15 -11.87 5.74
CA ASN A 346 16.46 -11.20 5.82
C ASN A 346 16.60 -9.98 4.89
N GLN A 347 15.73 -9.86 3.88
CA GLN A 347 15.68 -8.80 2.87
C GLN A 347 14.23 -8.38 2.62
N PRO A 348 13.96 -7.15 2.17
CA PRO A 348 12.59 -6.70 1.89
C PRO A 348 11.85 -7.60 0.90
N VAL A 349 10.57 -7.85 1.18
CA VAL A 349 9.65 -8.66 0.35
C VAL A 349 8.33 -7.91 0.12
N SER A 350 7.68 -8.14 -1.02
CA SER A 350 6.27 -7.74 -1.23
C SER A 350 5.35 -8.82 -0.68
N VAL A 351 4.23 -8.43 -0.08
CA VAL A 351 3.22 -9.36 0.47
C VAL A 351 1.82 -8.92 0.05
N LEU A 352 1.21 -9.67 -0.86
CA LEU A 352 -0.23 -9.61 -1.14
C LEU A 352 -0.94 -10.65 -0.26
N VAL A 353 -2.11 -10.33 0.31
CA VAL A 353 -2.84 -11.25 1.23
C VAL A 353 -4.36 -11.12 1.03
N GLY A 354 -5.11 -12.21 1.28
CA GLY A 354 -6.58 -12.19 1.22
C GLY A 354 -7.25 -13.56 1.10
N ASN A 355 -8.48 -13.64 0.59
CA ASN A 355 -9.21 -14.89 0.33
C ASN A 355 -9.61 -15.05 -1.16
N GLN A 356 -9.50 -16.27 -1.71
CA GLN A 356 -9.87 -16.55 -3.11
C GLN A 356 -11.37 -16.40 -3.43
N GLY A 357 -12.22 -16.35 -2.40
CA GLY A 357 -13.66 -16.19 -2.54
C GLY A 357 -14.35 -16.44 -1.21
N ASP A 358 -14.90 -15.40 -0.58
CA ASP A 358 -15.41 -15.48 0.79
C ASP A 358 -16.82 -14.90 1.02
N LYS A 359 -17.39 -15.26 2.18
CA LYS A 359 -18.71 -14.88 2.68
C LYS A 359 -18.58 -14.13 3.98
N ILE A 360 -18.79 -12.82 3.94
CA ILE A 360 -18.62 -11.98 5.11
C ILE A 360 -19.97 -11.33 5.46
N PRO A 361 -20.64 -11.69 6.57
CA PRO A 361 -20.48 -12.92 7.36
C PRO A 361 -20.86 -14.21 6.59
N SER A 362 -20.51 -15.36 7.19
CA SER A 362 -20.66 -16.71 6.62
C SER A 362 -22.10 -17.10 6.23
N THR A 363 -23.10 -16.41 6.77
CA THR A 363 -24.53 -16.66 6.59
C THR A 363 -25.10 -16.11 5.27
N LEU A 364 -24.33 -15.31 4.52
CA LEU A 364 -24.82 -14.64 3.31
C LEU A 364 -24.71 -15.46 2.01
N ILE A 365 -25.39 -14.98 0.97
CA ILE A 365 -25.45 -15.56 -0.37
C ILE A 365 -24.56 -14.76 -1.34
N GLY A 366 -23.83 -15.48 -2.19
CA GLY A 366 -22.74 -14.96 -3.01
C GLY A 366 -21.39 -15.11 -2.33
N HIS A 367 -20.30 -14.92 -3.07
CA HIS A 367 -18.93 -14.79 -2.56
C HIS A 367 -17.99 -14.24 -3.64
N ASP A 368 -17.09 -13.35 -3.24
CA ASP A 368 -16.09 -12.70 -4.10
C ASP A 368 -14.71 -12.71 -3.42
N ALA A 369 -13.64 -12.49 -4.17
CA ALA A 369 -12.27 -12.45 -3.66
C ALA A 369 -11.93 -11.08 -3.08
N ASP A 370 -11.11 -11.06 -2.02
CA ASP A 370 -10.72 -9.84 -1.34
C ASP A 370 -9.21 -9.82 -1.09
N TYR A 371 -8.45 -9.00 -1.82
CA TYR A 371 -6.99 -8.93 -1.72
C TYR A 371 -6.55 -7.53 -1.35
N GLU A 372 -5.50 -7.40 -0.54
CA GLU A 372 -4.82 -6.13 -0.29
C GLU A 372 -3.30 -6.28 -0.16
N HIS A 373 -2.56 -5.26 -0.58
CA HIS A 373 -1.10 -5.26 -0.46
C HIS A 373 -0.71 -4.79 0.95
N LEU A 374 -0.23 -5.74 1.75
CA LEU A 374 0.00 -5.62 3.17
C LEU A 374 1.10 -4.62 3.52
N GLU A 375 0.92 -3.88 4.61
CA GLU A 375 1.95 -2.98 5.15
C GLU A 375 2.93 -3.74 6.06
N PRO A 376 4.25 -3.55 5.88
CA PRO A 376 5.24 -4.13 6.76
C PRO A 376 5.08 -3.56 8.17
N ARG A 377 5.22 -4.44 9.16
CA ARG A 377 4.96 -4.19 10.58
C ARG A 377 5.69 -2.97 11.15
N HIS A 378 6.82 -2.56 10.57
CA HIS A 378 7.60 -1.41 11.03
C HIS A 378 7.18 -0.06 10.44
N TYR A 379 6.41 -0.02 9.35
CA TYR A 379 5.82 1.21 8.80
C TYR A 379 4.31 1.29 9.10
N SER A 380 3.76 2.51 9.09
CA SER A 380 2.32 2.86 9.00
C SER A 380 1.32 2.30 10.02
N TRP A 381 1.67 1.33 10.87
CA TRP A 381 0.79 0.81 11.92
C TRP A 381 0.64 1.85 13.04
N GLY A 382 -0.59 2.27 13.31
CA GLY A 382 -0.92 3.33 14.28
C GLY A 382 -1.72 2.86 15.48
N GLN A 383 -2.21 3.82 16.26
CA GLN A 383 -2.91 3.60 17.53
C GLN A 383 -4.30 4.23 17.61
N ARG A 384 -4.71 4.98 16.58
CA ARG A 384 -6.02 5.63 16.48
C ARG A 384 -6.54 5.49 15.06
N PHE A 385 -7.75 4.98 14.92
CA PHE A 385 -8.40 4.78 13.63
C PHE A 385 -9.86 5.21 13.73
N LEU A 386 -10.34 5.87 12.68
CA LEU A 386 -11.75 6.06 12.43
C LEU A 386 -12.13 5.13 11.28
N VAL A 387 -13.07 4.21 11.50
CA VAL A 387 -13.57 3.31 10.46
C VAL A 387 -15.00 3.74 10.11
N PRO A 388 -15.20 4.45 8.99
CA PRO A 388 -16.52 4.92 8.58
C PRO A 388 -17.34 3.73 8.04
N PRO A 389 -18.68 3.85 7.96
CA PRO A 389 -19.51 2.86 7.27
C PRO A 389 -19.21 2.81 5.77
N PHE A 390 -19.84 1.88 5.04
CA PHE A 390 -19.75 1.89 3.57
C PHE A 390 -20.77 2.88 2.99
N PRO A 391 -20.33 3.84 2.14
CA PRO A 391 -21.20 4.90 1.60
C PRO A 391 -22.47 4.34 0.95
N LEU A 392 -22.31 3.26 0.18
CA LEU A 392 -23.35 2.62 -0.63
C LEU A 392 -24.32 1.70 0.12
N VAL A 393 -24.15 1.53 1.43
CA VAL A 393 -24.82 0.47 2.20
C VAL A 393 -25.72 1.03 3.31
N GLN A 394 -25.63 2.33 3.62
CA GLN A 394 -26.37 2.97 4.70
C GLN A 394 -27.91 2.82 4.58
N THR A 395 -28.43 2.71 3.36
CA THR A 395 -29.87 2.52 3.07
C THR A 395 -30.37 1.08 3.22
N LEU A 396 -29.47 0.10 3.41
CA LEU A 396 -29.80 -1.32 3.43
C LEU A 396 -29.66 -1.96 4.82
N HIS A 397 -29.26 -1.19 5.83
CA HIS A 397 -29.10 -1.62 7.23
C HIS A 397 -28.20 -2.85 7.44
N TYR A 398 -27.22 -3.08 6.56
CA TYR A 398 -26.23 -4.14 6.78
C TYR A 398 -25.17 -3.72 7.81
N GLU A 399 -24.35 -4.66 8.20
CA GLU A 399 -23.16 -4.39 9.00
C GLU A 399 -21.98 -4.06 8.06
N TYR A 400 -20.83 -3.79 8.66
CA TYR A 400 -19.52 -4.01 8.05
C TYR A 400 -18.63 -4.76 9.04
N THR A 401 -17.70 -5.56 8.52
CA THR A 401 -16.77 -6.32 9.37
C THR A 401 -15.45 -5.58 9.49
N VAL A 402 -14.93 -5.50 10.71
CA VAL A 402 -13.59 -4.98 11.00
C VAL A 402 -12.77 -6.10 11.64
N ARG A 403 -11.56 -6.30 11.13
CA ARG A 403 -10.56 -7.15 11.79
C ARG A 403 -9.37 -6.33 12.26
N ILE A 404 -8.83 -6.69 13.41
CA ILE A 404 -7.72 -5.98 14.07
C ILE A 404 -6.69 -7.01 14.53
N VAL A 405 -5.43 -6.81 14.18
CA VAL A 405 -4.30 -7.59 14.71
C VAL A 405 -3.32 -6.67 15.46
N ALA A 406 -2.76 -7.16 16.56
CA ALA A 406 -1.82 -6.42 17.38
C ALA A 406 -0.37 -6.59 16.93
N LYS A 407 0.40 -5.49 16.90
CA LYS A 407 1.85 -5.54 16.60
C LYS A 407 2.64 -6.24 17.69
N TYR A 408 2.16 -6.18 18.93
CA TYR A 408 2.86 -6.62 20.13
C TYR A 408 1.90 -7.29 21.11
N ASP A 409 2.43 -8.18 21.94
CA ASP A 409 1.70 -8.78 23.05
C ASP A 409 1.21 -7.76 24.07
N GLY A 410 0.07 -8.04 24.69
CA GLY A 410 -0.56 -7.17 25.68
C GLY A 410 -0.88 -5.79 25.12
N THR A 411 -1.54 -5.77 23.97
CA THR A 411 -2.12 -4.56 23.40
C THR A 411 -3.57 -4.45 23.87
N ASN A 412 -3.89 -3.35 24.56
CA ASN A 412 -5.27 -3.03 24.91
C ASN A 412 -5.88 -2.28 23.74
N VAL A 413 -6.99 -2.77 23.20
CA VAL A 413 -7.77 -2.12 22.13
C VAL A 413 -9.12 -1.69 22.71
N THR A 414 -9.43 -0.40 22.59
CA THR A 414 -10.73 0.16 22.92
C THR A 414 -11.50 0.41 21.63
N LEU A 415 -12.75 -0.04 21.61
CA LEU A 415 -13.68 0.05 20.49
C LEU A 415 -14.89 0.86 20.94
N SER A 416 -15.27 1.87 20.18
CA SER A 416 -16.44 2.69 20.49
C SER A 416 -17.16 3.16 19.24
N THR A 417 -18.48 3.17 19.31
CA THR A 417 -19.35 3.87 18.36
C THR A 417 -20.15 4.92 19.12
N LYS A 418 -20.80 5.85 18.41
CA LYS A 418 -21.57 6.94 19.02
C LYS A 418 -22.69 6.45 19.93
N ASP A 419 -23.32 5.34 19.55
CA ASP A 419 -24.54 4.82 20.19
C ASP A 419 -24.27 3.59 21.09
N SER A 420 -23.00 3.23 21.35
CA SER A 420 -22.63 2.02 22.10
C SER A 420 -21.64 2.28 23.24
N ASN A 421 -21.78 1.54 24.34
CA ASN A 421 -20.75 1.46 25.38
C ASN A 421 -19.38 1.05 24.81
N GLN A 422 -18.31 1.61 25.37
CA GLN A 422 -16.95 1.25 24.98
C GLN A 422 -16.66 -0.22 25.30
N THR A 423 -16.05 -0.94 24.35
CA THR A 423 -15.58 -2.31 24.54
C THR A 423 -14.06 -2.32 24.59
N HIS A 424 -13.50 -2.80 25.70
CA HIS A 424 -12.05 -3.00 25.84
C HIS A 424 -11.68 -4.47 25.61
N VAL A 425 -10.65 -4.72 24.80
CA VAL A 425 -10.17 -6.06 24.45
C VAL A 425 -8.66 -6.13 24.64
N TYR A 426 -8.18 -7.16 25.35
CA TYR A 426 -6.76 -7.47 25.49
C TYR A 426 -6.32 -8.41 24.36
N VAL A 427 -5.27 -8.04 23.63
CA VAL A 427 -4.84 -8.74 22.41
C VAL A 427 -3.36 -9.12 22.50
N MET A 428 -3.05 -10.35 22.11
CA MET A 428 -1.68 -10.86 21.93
C MET A 428 -1.26 -10.72 20.47
N GLN A 429 0.04 -10.70 20.18
CA GLN A 429 0.53 -10.70 18.80
C GLN A 429 0.00 -11.94 18.06
N GLY A 430 -0.43 -11.78 16.82
CA GLY A 430 -1.02 -12.86 16.02
C GLY A 430 -2.49 -13.17 16.35
N ASN A 431 -2.99 -12.79 17.53
CA ASN A 431 -4.43 -12.87 17.79
C ASN A 431 -5.18 -11.77 17.02
N VAL A 432 -6.43 -12.09 16.66
CA VAL A 432 -7.30 -11.22 15.88
C VAL A 432 -8.59 -10.90 16.63
N ILE A 433 -8.96 -9.62 16.66
CA ILE A 433 -10.33 -9.21 16.97
C ILE A 433 -11.11 -9.19 15.66
N THR A 434 -12.29 -9.80 15.63
CA THR A 434 -13.30 -9.57 14.58
C THR A 434 -14.50 -8.85 15.21
N ARG A 435 -15.01 -7.80 14.56
CA ARG A 435 -16.19 -7.05 14.97
C ARG A 435 -17.12 -6.81 13.79
N PHE A 436 -18.39 -7.03 14.01
CA PHE A 436 -19.47 -6.58 13.14
C PHE A 436 -19.97 -5.24 13.68
N VAL A 437 -20.18 -4.26 12.79
CA VAL A 437 -20.58 -2.89 13.14
C VAL A 437 -21.75 -2.47 12.26
N ASP A 438 -22.80 -1.93 12.86
CA ASP A 438 -23.96 -1.37 12.13
C ASP A 438 -23.51 -0.28 11.14
N SER A 439 -23.97 -0.35 9.88
CA SER A 439 -23.59 0.61 8.82
C SER A 439 -24.06 2.05 9.00
N ARG A 440 -24.75 2.38 10.10
CA ARG A 440 -25.03 3.77 10.50
C ARG A 440 -23.97 4.36 11.42
N ASN A 441 -23.09 3.53 11.99
CA ASN A 441 -22.09 3.94 12.96
C ASN A 441 -20.70 4.07 12.34
N VAL A 442 -19.93 5.04 12.84
CA VAL A 442 -18.47 5.04 12.73
C VAL A 442 -17.90 4.30 13.93
N LEU A 443 -16.95 3.40 13.68
CA LEU A 443 -16.18 2.73 14.72
C LEU A 443 -14.89 3.53 14.96
N GLU A 444 -14.78 4.13 16.15
CA GLU A 444 -13.50 4.59 16.68
C GLU A 444 -12.74 3.41 17.28
N ILE A 445 -11.45 3.32 16.97
CA ILE A 445 -10.53 2.33 17.53
C ILE A 445 -9.35 3.09 18.11
N THR A 446 -9.06 2.86 19.40
CA THR A 446 -7.83 3.35 20.04
C THR A 446 -7.08 2.18 20.69
N SER A 447 -5.75 2.24 20.75
CA SER A 447 -4.95 1.16 21.33
C SER A 447 -3.71 1.61 22.09
N SER A 448 -3.32 0.83 23.11
CA SER A 448 -2.13 1.13 23.93
C SER A 448 -0.80 0.89 23.21
N LYS A 449 -0.82 0.15 22.09
CA LYS A 449 0.33 -0.17 21.23
C LYS A 449 -0.16 -0.26 19.76
N PRO A 450 0.72 -0.15 18.76
CA PRO A 450 0.29 -0.17 17.37
C PRO A 450 -0.47 -1.43 16.94
N ILE A 451 -1.45 -1.25 16.08
CA ILE A 451 -2.32 -2.29 15.49
C ILE A 451 -2.43 -2.09 13.98
N LEU A 452 -2.86 -3.13 13.26
CA LEU A 452 -3.35 -3.03 11.89
C LEU A 452 -4.85 -3.27 11.89
N VAL A 453 -5.58 -2.44 11.13
CA VAL A 453 -7.04 -2.49 11.01
C VAL A 453 -7.39 -2.72 9.54
N ALA A 454 -8.20 -3.74 9.27
CA ALA A 454 -8.82 -3.94 7.96
C ALA A 454 -10.35 -3.90 8.08
N LYS A 455 -10.98 -3.26 7.10
CA LYS A 455 -12.43 -3.18 6.94
C LYS A 455 -12.84 -4.04 5.75
N PHE A 456 -13.86 -4.85 5.95
CA PHE A 456 -14.41 -5.78 4.98
C PHE A 456 -15.86 -5.40 4.69
N LEU A 457 -16.20 -5.31 3.40
CA LEU A 457 -17.57 -5.12 2.93
C LEU A 457 -18.38 -6.39 3.20
N THR A 458 -19.52 -6.22 3.87
CA THR A 458 -20.48 -7.28 4.12
C THR A 458 -21.82 -6.90 3.54
N GLY A 459 -22.32 -7.69 2.59
CA GLY A 459 -23.58 -7.40 1.92
C GLY A 459 -24.17 -8.65 1.25
N VAL A 460 -25.48 -8.60 1.01
CA VAL A 460 -26.15 -9.57 0.13
C VAL A 460 -25.81 -9.28 -1.33
N ASN A 461 -25.87 -10.30 -2.18
CA ASN A 461 -25.66 -10.23 -3.64
C ASN A 461 -24.19 -9.95 -4.06
N THR A 462 -23.24 -10.78 -3.62
CA THR A 462 -21.82 -10.81 -4.10
C THR A 462 -20.97 -9.56 -3.83
N LEU A 463 -21.33 -8.73 -2.85
CA LEU A 463 -20.63 -7.46 -2.59
C LEU A 463 -19.58 -7.64 -1.49
N TYR A 464 -18.36 -8.02 -1.87
CA TYR A 464 -17.23 -8.20 -0.94
C TYR A 464 -16.01 -7.41 -1.40
N SER A 465 -15.21 -6.96 -0.43
CA SER A 465 -14.04 -6.11 -0.65
C SER A 465 -13.31 -5.92 0.68
N MET A 466 -11.98 -5.82 0.65
CA MET A 466 -11.14 -5.61 1.83
C MET A 466 -10.30 -4.35 1.65
N VAL A 467 -10.16 -3.52 2.70
CA VAL A 467 -9.25 -2.38 2.71
C VAL A 467 -8.58 -2.20 4.07
N PHE A 468 -7.29 -1.87 4.07
CA PHE A 468 -6.61 -1.42 5.29
C PHE A 468 -7.03 0.02 5.62
N ILE A 469 -7.40 0.28 6.86
CA ILE A 469 -7.79 1.62 7.31
C ILE A 469 -6.53 2.36 7.78
N PRO A 470 -6.24 3.57 7.27
CA PRO A 470 -5.08 4.33 7.70
C PRO A 470 -5.31 4.85 9.12
N PRO A 471 -4.29 4.87 9.99
CA PRO A 471 -4.42 5.53 11.28
C PRO A 471 -4.36 7.05 11.12
N VAL A 472 -5.20 7.77 11.88
CA VAL A 472 -5.30 9.24 11.80
C VAL A 472 -4.00 9.97 12.16
N ASN A 473 -3.06 9.30 12.81
CA ASN A 473 -1.76 9.85 13.19
C ASN A 473 -0.61 9.53 12.22
N SER A 474 -0.89 8.97 11.02
CA SER A 474 0.13 8.70 9.99
C SER A 474 -0.22 9.28 8.61
N LEU A 475 -1.19 10.18 8.55
CA LEU A 475 -1.58 10.90 7.33
C LEU A 475 -0.40 11.75 6.84
N SER A 476 0.10 11.49 5.64
CA SER A 476 1.37 12.07 5.18
C SER A 476 1.42 12.45 3.70
N ALA A 477 0.51 11.95 2.85
CA ALA A 477 0.47 12.41 1.46
C ALA A 477 -0.01 13.86 1.34
N LYS A 478 0.66 14.61 0.46
CA LYS A 478 0.20 15.91 -0.02
C LYS A 478 -0.71 15.81 -1.24
N SER A 479 -0.53 14.77 -2.04
CA SER A 479 -1.30 14.51 -3.25
C SER A 479 -1.59 13.03 -3.39
N VAL A 480 -2.79 12.73 -3.89
CA VAL A 480 -3.31 11.37 -4.07
C VAL A 480 -3.99 11.27 -5.42
N VAL A 481 -3.49 10.38 -6.30
CA VAL A 481 -4.18 10.04 -7.56
C VAL A 481 -5.07 8.83 -7.33
N ILE A 482 -6.29 8.94 -7.83
CA ILE A 482 -7.38 7.99 -7.66
C ILE A 482 -7.89 7.61 -9.03
N ARG A 483 -8.08 6.31 -9.27
CA ARG A 483 -8.81 5.82 -10.44
C ARG A 483 -10.17 5.23 -10.03
N VAL A 484 -11.22 5.70 -10.68
CA VAL A 484 -12.50 5.01 -10.81
C VAL A 484 -12.38 4.02 -11.96
N LEU A 485 -12.62 2.74 -11.69
CA LEU A 485 -12.58 1.71 -12.74
C LEU A 485 -13.69 1.95 -13.77
N GLU A 486 -13.41 1.65 -15.03
CA GLU A 486 -14.44 1.72 -16.08
C GLU A 486 -15.60 0.79 -15.74
N SER A 487 -16.83 1.17 -16.12
CA SER A 487 -18.10 0.53 -15.72
C SER A 487 -18.48 0.61 -14.22
N THR A 488 -17.81 1.46 -13.44
CA THR A 488 -18.28 1.82 -12.09
C THR A 488 -19.57 2.65 -12.16
N GLU A 489 -20.67 2.10 -11.67
CA GLU A 489 -21.99 2.73 -11.58
C GLU A 489 -22.03 3.87 -10.54
N SER A 490 -21.20 3.77 -9.50
CA SER A 490 -21.14 4.78 -8.45
C SER A 490 -19.83 4.63 -7.65
N ALA A 491 -19.19 5.76 -7.37
CA ALA A 491 -17.96 5.80 -6.61
C ALA A 491 -18.02 6.86 -5.51
N PHE A 492 -17.29 6.59 -4.43
CA PHE A 492 -17.23 7.42 -3.23
C PHE A 492 -15.81 7.42 -2.72
N ILE A 493 -15.38 8.55 -2.18
CA ILE A 493 -14.10 8.69 -1.51
C ILE A 493 -14.33 9.10 -0.06
N ASN A 494 -13.68 8.41 0.87
CA ASN A 494 -13.51 8.87 2.24
C ASN A 494 -12.09 9.43 2.38
N VAL A 495 -11.96 10.59 3.01
CA VAL A 495 -10.68 11.24 3.32
C VAL A 495 -10.60 11.47 4.83
N TRP A 496 -9.47 11.08 5.41
CA TRP A 496 -9.14 11.32 6.80
C TRP A 496 -8.36 12.63 6.92
N LEU A 497 -8.70 13.45 7.91
CA LEU A 497 -8.06 14.73 8.20
C LEU A 497 -7.62 14.80 9.66
N THR A 498 -6.45 15.38 9.90
CA THR A 498 -5.98 15.71 11.25
C THR A 498 -6.79 16.88 11.85
N GLU A 499 -6.83 16.97 13.18
CA GLU A 499 -7.46 18.06 13.94
C GLU A 499 -7.24 19.45 13.33
N GLY A 500 -8.32 20.24 13.25
CA GLY A 500 -8.28 21.64 12.79
C GLY A 500 -8.13 21.85 11.28
N ASN A 501 -8.20 20.79 10.47
CA ASN A 501 -8.13 20.89 9.00
C ASN A 501 -9.51 20.68 8.38
N GLU A 502 -9.93 21.63 7.55
CA GLU A 502 -11.25 21.64 6.92
C GLU A 502 -11.22 21.01 5.51
N PRO A 503 -12.33 20.38 5.06
CA PRO A 503 -12.41 19.76 3.72
C PRO A 503 -12.20 20.74 2.57
N THR A 504 -12.49 22.02 2.79
CA THR A 504 -12.25 23.12 1.83
C THR A 504 -10.77 23.36 1.56
N ALA A 505 -9.86 22.83 2.39
CA ALA A 505 -8.42 22.84 2.14
C ALA A 505 -7.94 21.70 1.23
N ILE A 506 -8.84 20.81 0.79
CA ILE A 506 -8.56 19.78 -0.22
C ILE A 506 -8.98 20.34 -1.58
N SER A 507 -8.04 20.51 -2.52
CA SER A 507 -8.37 20.70 -3.93
C SER A 507 -8.41 19.37 -4.67
N PHE A 508 -9.11 19.36 -5.81
CA PHE A 508 -9.48 18.14 -6.52
C PHE A 508 -9.44 18.43 -8.02
N SER A 509 -8.72 17.62 -8.80
CA SER A 509 -8.69 17.76 -10.26
C SER A 509 -9.89 17.04 -10.90
N GLY A 510 -10.45 17.65 -11.94
CA GLY A 510 -11.66 17.17 -12.62
C GLY A 510 -12.92 17.97 -12.29
N SER A 511 -14.01 17.72 -13.02
CA SER A 511 -15.30 18.36 -12.81
C SER A 511 -16.05 17.71 -11.64
N VAL A 512 -15.86 18.24 -10.44
CA VAL A 512 -16.55 17.76 -9.22
C VAL A 512 -18.01 18.21 -9.23
N ALA A 513 -18.95 17.26 -9.11
CA ALA A 513 -20.37 17.56 -8.87
C ALA A 513 -20.79 17.44 -7.39
N GLY A 514 -19.89 17.01 -6.50
CA GLY A 514 -20.16 16.77 -5.08
C GLY A 514 -19.68 17.88 -4.15
N THR A 515 -20.44 18.11 -3.08
CA THR A 515 -19.95 18.78 -1.87
C THR A 515 -19.34 17.75 -0.92
N TRP A 516 -18.33 18.14 -0.13
CA TRP A 516 -17.86 17.31 0.98
C TRP A 516 -18.98 17.11 2.01
N GLU A 517 -19.28 15.85 2.30
CA GLU A 517 -20.15 15.42 3.38
C GLU A 517 -19.30 15.15 4.63
N PHE A 518 -19.67 15.73 5.76
CA PHE A 518 -19.02 15.44 7.03
C PHE A 518 -19.56 14.14 7.62
N ILE A 519 -18.68 13.16 7.89
CA ILE A 519 -19.08 11.85 8.41
C ILE A 519 -18.97 11.81 9.94
N HIS A 520 -17.80 12.12 10.51
CA HIS A 520 -17.55 12.01 11.96
C HIS A 520 -16.28 12.75 12.41
N ASN A 521 -16.24 13.14 13.69
CA ASN A 521 -15.05 13.64 14.40
C ASN A 521 -14.73 12.73 15.58
N ASP A 522 -13.47 12.30 15.73
CA ASP A 522 -13.01 11.62 16.93
C ASP A 522 -12.91 12.57 18.14
N THR A 523 -12.72 11.99 19.32
CA THR A 523 -12.51 12.73 20.58
C THR A 523 -11.31 13.69 20.60
N ASN A 524 -10.41 13.61 19.60
CA ASN A 524 -9.27 14.49 19.41
C ASN A 524 -9.48 15.44 18.21
N GLY A 525 -10.71 15.58 17.68
CA GLY A 525 -11.03 16.48 16.56
C GLY A 525 -10.52 16.05 15.18
N ASN A 526 -9.97 14.84 15.03
CA ASN A 526 -9.65 14.27 13.72
C ASN A 526 -10.94 13.87 13.01
N SER A 527 -11.03 14.12 11.72
CA SER A 527 -12.29 13.97 10.97
C SER A 527 -12.21 12.94 9.85
N ILE A 528 -13.38 12.42 9.47
CA ILE A 528 -13.60 11.81 8.15
C ILE A 528 -14.62 12.66 7.40
N VAL A 529 -14.30 12.93 6.14
CA VAL A 529 -15.24 13.47 5.17
C VAL A 529 -15.36 12.58 3.94
N GLN A 530 -16.53 12.62 3.33
CA GLN A 530 -16.93 11.80 2.19
C GLN A 530 -17.28 12.68 0.99
N MET A 531 -17.04 12.18 -0.22
CA MET A 531 -17.55 12.80 -1.45
C MET A 531 -18.02 11.70 -2.40
N SER A 532 -19.16 11.91 -3.06
CA SER A 532 -19.60 11.08 -4.18
C SER A 532 -18.95 11.57 -5.47
N LEU A 533 -18.45 10.63 -6.27
CA LEU A 533 -17.71 10.88 -7.50
C LEU A 533 -18.62 10.69 -8.71
N THR A 534 -18.41 11.51 -9.75
CA THR A 534 -19.20 11.44 -10.99
C THR A 534 -18.75 10.29 -11.89
N GLU A 535 -19.72 9.60 -12.52
CA GLU A 535 -19.51 8.44 -13.40
C GLU A 535 -18.61 8.75 -14.63
N ASN A 536 -18.54 10.01 -15.08
CA ASN A 536 -17.88 10.39 -16.35
C ASN A 536 -16.38 10.72 -16.23
N VAL A 537 -15.77 10.59 -15.05
CA VAL A 537 -14.34 10.86 -14.85
C VAL A 537 -13.67 9.65 -14.22
N THR A 538 -12.76 9.03 -14.96
CA THR A 538 -11.99 7.86 -14.55
C THR A 538 -10.90 8.20 -13.55
N THR A 539 -10.38 9.42 -13.55
CA THR A 539 -9.11 9.74 -12.89
C THR A 539 -9.22 11.08 -12.16
N TYR A 540 -8.87 11.07 -10.87
CA TYR A 540 -8.97 12.22 -9.98
C TYR A 540 -7.67 12.41 -9.22
N THR A 541 -7.29 13.65 -8.93
CA THR A 541 -6.15 13.95 -8.07
C THR A 541 -6.57 14.87 -6.93
N LEU A 542 -6.45 14.38 -5.70
CA LEU A 542 -6.58 15.21 -4.52
C LEU A 542 -5.25 15.88 -4.22
N HIS A 543 -5.31 17.11 -3.73
CA HIS A 543 -4.18 17.83 -3.17
C HIS A 543 -4.59 18.50 -1.87
N SER A 544 -3.81 18.30 -0.81
CA SER A 544 -3.90 19.12 0.39
C SER A 544 -3.23 20.47 0.12
N ASN A 545 -4.02 21.54 0.09
CA ASN A 545 -3.53 22.92 -0.05
C ASN A 545 -2.89 23.43 1.27
N GLY A 546 -3.07 22.71 2.38
CA GLY A 546 -2.59 23.09 3.70
C GLY A 546 -1.31 22.38 4.13
N ASN A 547 -0.83 22.69 5.34
CA ASN A 547 0.34 22.00 5.91
C ASN A 547 -0.01 20.70 6.66
N PHE A 548 -0.98 19.93 6.17
CA PHE A 548 -1.36 18.61 6.70
C PHE A 548 -1.11 17.51 5.66
N GLY A 549 -1.06 16.25 6.10
CA GLY A 549 -1.15 15.10 5.21
C GLY A 549 -2.59 14.59 5.15
N ILE A 550 -2.97 13.99 4.04
CA ILE A 550 -4.22 13.22 3.91
C ILE A 550 -3.91 11.73 3.81
N ALA A 551 -4.94 10.91 3.98
CA ALA A 551 -5.03 9.57 3.40
C ALA A 551 -6.47 9.41 2.91
N ALA A 552 -6.68 8.58 1.89
CA ALA A 552 -7.98 8.39 1.29
C ALA A 552 -8.29 6.91 1.04
N VAL A 553 -9.57 6.58 0.99
CA VAL A 553 -10.04 5.28 0.48
C VAL A 553 -11.13 5.57 -0.53
N ILE A 554 -10.93 5.06 -1.75
CA ILE A 554 -11.99 5.00 -2.76
C ILE A 554 -12.77 3.69 -2.61
N TYR A 555 -14.09 3.79 -2.73
CA TYR A 555 -15.02 2.68 -2.90
C TYR A 555 -15.72 2.84 -4.24
N GLY A 556 -15.78 1.78 -5.04
CA GLY A 556 -16.53 1.77 -6.30
C GLY A 556 -17.41 0.54 -6.44
N LYS A 557 -18.63 0.74 -6.94
CA LYS A 557 -19.55 -0.32 -7.35
C LYS A 557 -19.49 -0.47 -8.87
N CYS A 558 -19.05 -1.62 -9.34
CA CYS A 558 -19.17 -2.07 -10.72
C CYS A 558 -20.30 -3.12 -10.83
N HIS A 559 -20.68 -3.50 -12.04
CA HIS A 559 -21.74 -4.49 -12.30
C HIS A 559 -21.49 -5.82 -11.56
N ASN A 560 -22.20 -6.03 -10.45
CA ASN A 560 -22.14 -7.18 -9.52
C ASN A 560 -20.83 -7.37 -8.70
N SER A 561 -19.90 -6.41 -8.72
CA SER A 561 -18.66 -6.47 -7.92
C SER A 561 -18.31 -5.10 -7.33
N TYR A 562 -17.72 -5.10 -6.13
CA TYR A 562 -17.27 -3.87 -5.46
C TYR A 562 -15.77 -3.93 -5.27
N TYR A 563 -15.11 -2.80 -5.49
CA TYR A 563 -13.70 -2.65 -5.17
C TYR A 563 -13.50 -1.52 -4.17
N THR A 564 -12.40 -1.60 -3.46
CA THR A 564 -11.91 -0.57 -2.55
C THR A 564 -10.40 -0.49 -2.72
N ASN A 565 -9.81 0.69 -2.57
CA ASN A 565 -8.35 0.84 -2.59
C ASN A 565 -7.93 1.85 -1.53
N LEU A 566 -7.01 1.45 -0.64
CA LEU A 566 -6.32 2.40 0.22
C LEU A 566 -5.36 3.27 -0.60
N LEU A 567 -5.38 4.56 -0.33
CA LEU A 567 -4.53 5.56 -0.93
C LEU A 567 -3.82 6.34 0.20
N PRO A 568 -2.48 6.44 0.17
CA PRO A 568 -1.65 6.94 1.27
C PRO A 568 -1.70 8.46 1.43
#